data_AF-A0A7J8I7H8-F1
#
_entry.id   AF-A0A7J8I7H8-F1
#
_cell.length_a   1.000
_cell.length_b   1.000
_cell.length_c   1.000
_cell.angle_alpha   90.00
_cell.angle_beta   90.00
_cell.angle_gamma   90.00
#
_symmetry.space_group_name_H-M   'P 1'
#
loop_
_entity.id
_entity.type
_entity.pdbx_description
1 polymer ?
#
loop_
_entity_poly.entity_id
_entity_poly.type
_entity_poly.pdbx_seq_one_letter_code
_entity_poly.pdbx_strand_id
1 'polypeptide(L)'
;MKFKATYDGNHDTFRVEFLVVPVGGLSFLVNHDFSPLEILWTFSIYLESVAILPQLFMISKTGEAETITTHYLFFLGLYRALYLVNWIWRFYFEGFFDLIAVVAGVVQTILYCDFFYLYITKVLKGKKLSLPA
;
A
#
# COMPACT_ATOMS: atom_id res chain seq x y z
N MET A 1 -11.74 20.21 10.56
CA MET A 1 -11.09 19.84 9.28
C MET A 1 -10.91 21.08 8.44
N LYS A 2 -9.67 21.41 8.04
CA LYS A 2 -9.33 22.70 7.40
C LYS A 2 -9.83 22.82 5.95
N PHE A 3 -9.94 21.71 5.22
CA PHE A 3 -10.29 21.68 3.79
C PHE A 3 -11.44 20.72 3.46
N LYS A 4 -12.45 20.64 4.34
CA LYS A 4 -13.60 19.72 4.13
C LYS A 4 -14.41 20.03 2.87
N ALA A 5 -14.46 21.30 2.44
CA ALA A 5 -15.24 21.74 1.29
C ALA A 5 -14.74 21.19 -0.06
N THR A 6 -13.47 20.81 -0.15
CA THR A 6 -12.84 20.24 -1.36
C THR A 6 -12.67 18.73 -1.28
N TYR A 7 -13.12 18.09 -0.20
CA TYR A 7 -13.05 16.64 -0.04
C TYR A 7 -14.22 15.96 -0.77
N ASP A 8 -13.90 15.05 -1.69
CA ASP A 8 -14.89 14.33 -2.47
C ASP A 8 -15.24 12.97 -1.83
N GLY A 9 -16.13 13.03 -0.83
CA GLY A 9 -16.61 11.84 -0.13
C GLY A 9 -17.51 10.92 -0.99
N ASN A 10 -17.98 11.37 -2.15
CA ASN A 10 -18.82 10.54 -3.02
C ASN A 10 -17.99 9.50 -3.78
N HIS A 11 -16.68 9.76 -3.98
CA HIS A 11 -15.76 8.85 -4.67
C HIS A 11 -14.89 8.04 -3.70
N ASP A 12 -14.72 8.50 -2.45
CA ASP A 12 -14.04 7.78 -1.38
C ASP A 12 -14.99 6.83 -0.61
N THR A 13 -15.54 5.83 -1.33
CA THR A 13 -16.55 4.92 -0.79
C THR A 13 -15.97 3.59 -0.30
N PHE A 14 -14.66 3.49 -0.14
CA PHE A 14 -14.02 2.24 0.27
C PHE A 14 -14.30 1.97 1.75
N ARG A 15 -14.83 0.78 2.06
CA ARG A 15 -15.17 0.39 3.43
C ARG A 15 -13.93 -0.14 4.16
N VAL A 16 -13.24 0.75 4.87
CA VAL A 16 -11.98 0.45 5.59
C VAL A 16 -12.13 -0.60 6.68
N GLU A 17 -13.35 -0.86 7.17
CA GLU A 17 -13.63 -1.91 8.15
C GLU A 17 -13.26 -3.30 7.60
N PHE A 18 -13.38 -3.51 6.29
CA PHE A 18 -12.96 -4.76 5.65
C PHE A 18 -11.44 -4.94 5.57
N LEU A 19 -10.66 -3.90 5.87
CA LEU A 19 -9.21 -4.02 6.04
C LEU A 19 -8.87 -4.16 7.52
N VAL A 20 -9.37 -3.24 8.35
CA VAL A 20 -8.99 -3.16 9.76
C VAL A 20 -9.42 -4.40 10.55
N VAL A 21 -10.63 -4.94 10.32
CA VAL A 21 -11.11 -6.10 11.07
C VAL A 21 -10.32 -7.37 10.72
N PRO A 22 -10.13 -7.74 9.44
CA PRO A 22 -9.32 -8.91 9.10
C PRO A 22 -7.85 -8.74 9.47
N VAL A 23 -7.27 -7.56 9.28
CA VAL A 23 -5.87 -7.28 9.68
C VAL A 23 -5.70 -7.38 11.19
N GLY A 24 -6.64 -6.82 11.96
CA GLY A 24 -6.67 -6.95 13.42
C GLY A 24 -6.81 -8.41 13.85
N GLY A 25 -7.72 -9.17 13.25
CA GLY A 25 -7.82 -10.61 13.53
C GLY A 25 -6.51 -11.35 13.21
N LEU A 26 -5.91 -11.07 12.05
CA LEU A 26 -4.68 -11.71 11.60
C LEU A 26 -3.50 -11.38 12.52
N SER A 27 -3.36 -10.15 13.01
CA SER A 27 -2.26 -9.77 13.90
C SER A 27 -2.32 -10.46 15.26
N PHE A 28 -3.51 -10.85 15.74
CA PHE A 28 -3.65 -11.66 16.96
C PHE A 28 -3.38 -13.15 16.69
N LEU A 29 -3.72 -13.65 15.50
CA LEU A 29 -3.55 -15.07 15.16
C LEU A 29 -2.14 -15.42 14.68
N VAL A 30 -1.50 -14.50 13.96
CA VAL A 30 -0.20 -14.68 13.32
C VAL A 30 0.68 -13.51 13.74
N ASN A 31 1.52 -13.75 14.75
CA ASN A 31 2.54 -12.83 15.26
C ASN A 31 3.76 -13.64 15.71
N HIS A 32 4.89 -12.97 15.93
CA HIS A 32 6.10 -13.61 16.44
C HIS A 32 5.98 -13.97 17.93
N ASP A 33 5.39 -13.07 18.73
CA ASP A 33 5.15 -13.25 20.15
C ASP A 33 3.81 -12.66 20.57
N PHE A 34 3.11 -13.35 21.48
CA PHE A 34 1.80 -12.92 21.99
C PHE A 34 1.94 -11.86 23.10
N SER A 35 2.62 -10.76 22.78
CA SER A 35 2.75 -9.59 23.64
C SER A 35 1.99 -8.39 23.05
N PRO A 36 1.47 -7.47 23.88
CA PRO A 36 0.72 -6.32 23.36
C PRO A 36 1.52 -5.48 22.35
N LEU A 37 2.82 -5.30 22.58
CA LEU A 37 3.68 -4.54 21.67
C LEU A 37 3.88 -5.26 20.34
N GLU A 38 4.09 -6.58 20.36
CA GLU A 38 4.30 -7.32 19.10
C GLU A 38 3.02 -7.50 18.28
N ILE A 39 1.88 -7.62 18.93
CA ILE A 39 0.58 -7.63 18.24
C ILE A 39 0.36 -6.28 17.55
N LEU A 40 0.65 -5.16 18.23
CA LEU A 40 0.53 -3.83 17.65
C LEU A 40 1.54 -3.59 16.52
N TRP A 41 2.78 -4.06 16.67
CA TRP A 41 3.78 -3.99 15.61
C TRP A 41 3.33 -4.81 14.39
N THR A 42 2.91 -6.05 14.59
CA THR A 42 2.40 -6.93 13.53
C THR A 42 1.16 -6.34 12.84
N PHE A 43 0.24 -5.78 13.62
CA PHE A 43 -0.93 -5.05 13.10
C PHE A 43 -0.51 -3.91 12.19
N SER A 44 0.49 -3.12 12.59
CA SER A 44 0.97 -1.99 11.78
C SER A 44 1.55 -2.44 10.44
N ILE A 45 2.30 -3.55 10.43
CA ILE A 45 2.90 -4.13 9.22
C ILE A 45 1.82 -4.63 8.25
N TYR A 46 0.84 -5.39 8.76
CA TYR A 46 -0.27 -5.88 7.94
C TYR A 46 -1.15 -4.74 7.43
N LEU A 47 -1.48 -3.76 8.28
CA LEU A 47 -2.33 -2.65 7.88
C LEU A 47 -1.65 -1.80 6.81
N GLU A 48 -0.35 -1.53 6.96
CA GLU A 48 0.42 -0.77 5.99
C GLU A 48 0.43 -1.44 4.61
N SER A 49 0.46 -2.77 4.57
CA SER A 49 0.45 -3.51 3.30
C SER A 49 -0.79 -3.26 2.45
N VAL A 50 -1.93 -2.97 3.07
CA VAL A 50 -3.23 -2.78 2.41
C VAL A 50 -3.76 -1.34 2.48
N ALA A 51 -3.11 -0.45 3.24
CA ALA A 51 -3.55 0.91 3.49
C ALA A 51 -3.71 1.77 2.21
N ILE A 52 -3.07 1.38 1.11
CA ILE A 52 -3.15 2.09 -0.17
C ILE A 52 -4.42 1.79 -0.96
N LEU A 53 -5.14 0.71 -0.63
CA LEU A 53 -6.32 0.26 -1.37
C LEU A 53 -7.43 1.31 -1.54
N PRO A 54 -7.82 2.09 -0.50
CA PRO A 54 -8.83 3.14 -0.67
C PRO A 54 -8.43 4.19 -1.71
N GLN A 55 -7.16 4.60 -1.71
CA GLN A 55 -6.64 5.59 -2.66
C GLN A 55 -6.62 5.04 -4.09
N LEU A 56 -6.19 3.79 -4.28
CA LEU A 56 -6.23 3.13 -5.59
C LEU A 56 -7.67 2.94 -6.08
N PHE A 57 -8.58 2.57 -5.19
CA PHE A 57 -10.00 2.41 -5.49
C PHE A 57 -10.63 3.75 -5.93
N MET A 58 -10.33 4.84 -5.22
CA MET A 58 -10.79 6.18 -5.59
C MET A 58 -10.30 6.57 -6.99
N ILE A 59 -9.01 6.37 -7.28
CA ILE A 59 -8.43 6.65 -8.61
C ILE A 59 -9.08 5.80 -9.70
N SER A 60 -9.40 4.54 -9.40
CA SER A 60 -10.09 3.66 -10.34
C SER A 60 -11.51 4.11 -10.65
N LYS A 61 -12.21 4.68 -9.66
CA LYS A 61 -13.57 5.20 -9.80
C LYS A 61 -13.63 6.52 -10.53
N THR A 62 -12.70 7.44 -10.24
CA THR A 62 -12.68 8.77 -10.86
C THR A 62 -12.19 8.72 -12.31
N GLY A 63 -11.46 7.66 -12.70
CA GLY A 63 -10.95 7.50 -14.06
C GLY A 63 -9.91 8.55 -14.46
N GLU A 64 -9.46 9.38 -13.52
CA GLU A 64 -8.40 10.36 -13.66
C GLU A 64 -7.56 10.37 -12.38
N ALA A 65 -6.24 10.21 -12.54
CA ALA A 65 -5.27 10.59 -11.51
C ALA A 65 -4.55 11.87 -11.96
N GLU A 66 -4.48 12.86 -11.08
CA GLU A 66 -3.63 14.03 -11.31
C GLU A 66 -2.16 13.61 -11.40
N THR A 67 -1.39 14.25 -12.28
CA THR A 67 0.04 13.96 -12.46
C THR A 67 0.82 14.05 -11.15
N ILE A 68 0.49 15.02 -10.29
CA ILE A 68 1.13 15.21 -8.96
C ILE A 68 0.86 14.02 -8.04
N THR A 69 -0.41 13.60 -7.91
CA THR A 69 -0.82 12.41 -7.15
C THR A 69 -0.11 11.16 -7.65
N THR A 70 0.11 11.08 -8.97
CA THR A 70 0.75 9.92 -9.57
C THR A 70 2.26 9.85 -9.26
N HIS A 71 2.97 10.98 -9.24
CA HIS A 71 4.35 11.02 -8.77
C HIS A 71 4.48 10.71 -7.28
N TYR A 72 3.56 11.22 -6.45
CA TYR A 72 3.52 10.88 -5.03
C TYR A 72 3.42 9.37 -4.82
N LEU A 73 2.45 8.72 -5.46
CA LEU A 73 2.26 7.27 -5.39
C LEU A 73 3.45 6.50 -5.97
N PHE A 74 4.14 7.03 -6.98
CA PHE A 74 5.34 6.41 -7.53
C PHE A 74 6.48 6.36 -6.50
N PHE A 75 6.80 7.48 -5.86
CA PHE A 75 7.84 7.50 -4.81
C PHE A 75 7.42 6.68 -3.59
N LEU A 76 6.11 6.65 -3.28
CA LEU A 76 5.55 5.81 -2.22
C LEU A 76 5.69 4.30 -2.56
N GLY A 77 5.51 3.89 -3.81
CA GLY A 77 5.82 2.51 -4.19
C GLY A 77 7.33 2.24 -4.19
N LEU A 78 8.14 3.20 -4.63
CA LEU A 78 9.59 3.06 -4.78
C LEU A 78 10.28 2.85 -3.43
N TYR A 79 9.88 3.55 -2.37
CA TYR A 79 10.47 3.29 -1.05
C TYR A 79 10.26 1.84 -0.64
N ARG A 80 9.09 1.24 -0.93
CA ARG A 80 8.81 -0.14 -0.57
C ARG A 80 9.64 -1.13 -1.36
N ALA A 81 9.84 -0.88 -2.65
CA ALA A 81 10.73 -1.69 -3.48
C ALA A 81 12.17 -1.66 -2.94
N LEU A 82 12.65 -0.51 -2.47
CA LEU A 82 13.96 -0.40 -1.83
C LEU A 82 14.04 -1.18 -0.51
N TYR A 83 12.96 -1.26 0.27
CA TYR A 83 12.88 -2.11 1.46
C TYR A 83 12.99 -3.60 1.12
N LEU A 84 12.37 -4.07 0.03
CA LEU A 84 12.55 -5.46 -0.43
C LEU A 84 14.03 -5.75 -0.73
N VAL A 85 14.72 -4.83 -1.42
CA VAL A 85 16.17 -4.95 -1.69
C VAL A 85 16.97 -4.95 -0.38
N ASN A 86 16.59 -4.11 0.59
CA ASN A 86 17.22 -4.10 1.91
C ASN A 86 17.06 -5.45 2.63
N TRP A 87 15.88 -6.06 2.59
CA TRP A 87 15.66 -7.37 3.23
C TRP A 87 16.47 -8.48 2.56
N ILE A 88 16.60 -8.47 1.22
CA ILE A 88 17.49 -9.40 0.51
C ILE A 88 18.93 -9.22 0.96
N TRP A 89 19.38 -7.97 1.09
CA TRP A 89 20.72 -7.65 1.58
C TRP A 89 20.95 -8.17 3.00
N ARG A 90 20.03 -7.87 3.93
CA ARG A 90 20.12 -8.32 5.34
C ARG A 90 20.06 -9.84 5.47
N PHE A 91 19.27 -10.51 4.64
CA PHE A 91 19.25 -11.97 4.59
C PHE A 91 20.61 -12.55 4.21
N TYR A 92 21.24 -12.02 3.16
CA TYR A 92 22.51 -12.54 2.66
C TYR A 92 23.71 -12.20 3.55
N PHE A 93 23.78 -10.97 4.06
CA PHE A 93 24.95 -10.47 4.81
C PHE A 93 24.82 -10.56 6.33
N GLU A 94 23.61 -10.46 6.89
CA GLU A 94 23.37 -10.45 8.35
C GLU A 94 22.70 -11.73 8.84
N GLY A 95 22.19 -12.59 7.93
CA GLY A 95 21.40 -13.78 8.29
C GLY A 95 20.04 -13.44 8.94
N PHE A 96 19.61 -12.18 8.89
CA PHE A 96 18.35 -11.73 9.48
C PHE A 96 17.21 -11.90 8.49
N PHE A 97 16.13 -12.57 8.92
CA PHE A 97 14.94 -12.79 8.11
C PHE A 97 13.67 -12.67 8.95
N ASP A 98 12.81 -11.72 8.61
CA ASP A 98 11.49 -11.57 9.20
C ASP A 98 10.43 -11.93 8.16
N LEU A 99 9.83 -13.12 8.31
CA LEU A 99 8.84 -13.64 7.38
C LEU A 99 7.58 -12.75 7.32
N ILE A 100 7.14 -12.18 8.45
CA ILE A 100 5.94 -11.34 8.51
C ILE A 100 6.18 -10.06 7.71
N ALA A 101 7.31 -9.38 7.95
CA ALA A 101 7.67 -8.16 7.24
C ALA A 101 7.85 -8.41 5.74
N VAL A 102 8.53 -9.49 5.36
CA VAL A 102 8.78 -9.83 3.95
C VAL A 102 7.48 -10.15 3.22
N VAL A 103 6.63 -11.00 3.78
CA VAL A 103 5.34 -11.36 3.13
C VAL A 103 4.44 -10.13 3.00
N ALA A 104 4.30 -9.34 4.06
CA ALA A 104 3.50 -8.11 4.02
C ALA A 104 4.04 -7.10 3.00
N GLY A 105 5.37 -6.93 2.94
CA GLY A 105 5.99 -6.05 1.95
C GLY A 105 5.84 -6.55 0.51
N VAL A 106 5.87 -7.86 0.28
CA VAL A 106 5.59 -8.45 -1.04
C VAL A 106 4.13 -8.18 -1.45
N VAL A 107 3.16 -8.41 -0.57
CA VAL A 107 1.74 -8.08 -0.81
C VAL A 107 1.59 -6.61 -1.18
N GLN A 108 2.23 -5.73 -0.40
CA GLN A 108 2.20 -4.29 -0.65
C GLN A 108 2.78 -3.94 -2.03
N THR A 109 3.95 -4.49 -2.39
CA THR A 109 4.57 -4.25 -3.69
C THR A 109 3.71 -4.75 -4.84
N ILE A 110 3.05 -5.90 -4.71
CA ILE A 110 2.12 -6.42 -5.73
C ILE A 110 0.96 -5.45 -5.95
N LEU A 111 0.39 -4.88 -4.88
CA LEU A 111 -0.66 -3.87 -5.00
C LEU A 111 -0.18 -2.60 -5.72
N TYR A 112 1.09 -2.23 -5.55
CA TYR A 112 1.71 -1.15 -6.32
C TYR A 112 2.07 -1.54 -7.77
N CYS A 113 2.25 -2.82 -8.10
CA CYS A 113 2.63 -3.24 -9.46
C CYS A 113 1.59 -2.83 -10.51
N ASP A 114 0.29 -2.97 -10.22
CA ASP A 114 -0.77 -2.54 -11.13
C ASP A 114 -0.73 -1.02 -11.35
N PHE A 115 -0.54 -0.27 -10.26
CA PHE A 115 -0.32 1.17 -10.33
C PHE A 115 0.92 1.55 -11.16
N PHE A 116 2.05 0.88 -10.95
CA PHE A 116 3.29 1.13 -11.71
C PHE A 116 3.12 0.83 -13.20
N TYR A 117 2.43 -0.25 -13.53
CA TYR A 117 2.14 -0.61 -14.91
C TYR A 117 1.33 0.49 -15.60
N LEU A 118 0.27 0.97 -14.96
CA LEU A 118 -0.56 2.06 -15.49
C LEU A 118 0.20 3.40 -15.56
N TYR A 119 1.03 3.70 -14.56
CA TYR A 119 1.86 4.90 -14.54
C TYR A 119 2.84 4.93 -15.72
N ILE A 120 3.59 3.84 -15.93
CA ILE A 120 4.59 3.75 -17.00
C ILE A 120 3.92 3.79 -18.37
N THR A 121 2.81 3.08 -18.54
CA THR A 121 2.16 2.95 -19.85
C THR A 121 1.38 4.20 -20.26
N LYS A 122 0.80 4.96 -19.30
CA LYS A 122 -0.02 6.14 -19.59
C LYS A 122 0.70 7.45 -19.30
N VAL A 123 1.20 7.64 -18.07
CA VAL A 123 1.71 8.95 -17.63
C VAL A 123 3.08 9.28 -18.24
N LEU A 124 4.02 8.33 -18.28
CA LEU A 124 5.33 8.58 -18.91
C LEU A 124 5.25 8.81 -20.43
N LYS A 125 4.16 8.37 -21.08
CA LYS A 125 3.86 8.64 -22.50
C LYS A 125 3.08 9.95 -22.71
N GLY A 126 2.91 10.77 -21.67
CA GLY A 126 2.17 12.04 -21.71
C GLY A 126 0.65 11.86 -21.88
N LYS A 127 0.12 10.65 -21.66
CA LYS A 127 -1.32 10.37 -21.72
C LYS A 127 -1.90 10.44 -20.31
N LYS A 128 -3.12 10.97 -20.18
CA LYS A 128 -3.85 10.95 -18.91
C LYS A 128 -4.09 9.49 -18.47
N LEU A 129 -3.99 9.25 -17.16
CA LEU A 129 -4.27 7.96 -16.54
C LEU A 129 -5.79 7.74 -16.51
N SER A 130 -6.34 7.15 -17.56
CA SER A 130 -7.68 6.55 -17.53
C SER A 130 -7.58 5.08 -17.16
N LEU A 131 -8.45 4.53 -16.34
CA LEU A 131 -8.56 3.09 -16.15
C LEU A 131 -9.65 2.55 -17.09
N PRO A 132 -9.47 1.38 -17.74
CA PRO A 132 -10.56 0.78 -18.51
C PRO A 132 -11.70 0.45 -17.54
N ALA A 133 -12.91 0.92 -17.90
CA ALA A 133 -14.13 0.75 -17.13
C ALA A 133 -14.55 -0.72 -16.98
#